data_AF-A0A7L4BEG4-F1
#
_entry.id   AF-A0A7L4BEG4-F1
#
_cell.length_a   1.000
_cell.length_b   1.000
_cell.length_c   1.000
_cell.angle_alpha   90.00
_cell.angle_beta   90.00
_cell.angle_gamma   90.00
#
_symmetry.space_group_name_H-M   'P 1'
#
loop_
_entity.id
_entity.type
_entity.pdbx_description
1 polymer ?
#
loop_
_entity_poly.entity_id
_entity_poly.type
_entity_poly.pdbx_seq_one_letter_code
_entity_poly.pdbx_strand_id
1 'polypeptide(L)'
;DVQYVDIDHMERQLDFTIGARFAGLPALINRIKEQGMRFIIILDPAISGNETNYPTFSRGVQDDVFIKWPNTNDIIYSKVWPFLPNVQVNESLPEQTQIKLYGAHAAFPDFFRNSTVAWWKREILEFYNNPTNASRSIKFDGLWIDMNEPAAFMNGAIGGCRNDLLNMPPYIPSNGEKGKQWLLKCKLCAQGFPFKNLFSQFQGRRRYLLLSEEYPSLLALQNVTRERGIVITRSTYPSSGRWAGHWLGDNTAAWDQLAKSVIGMSSGVELFLWHISNGLKSPFQNCVLYLAAAYLSIGLLKPLKMQTQGYHRQDPASWNSTFEDISRNVLNIRYTLLPYLYTLMYDAHAHGSTVIRPMLHEFVQDRTTWEIYEQFLWGPALLISPVMHQNAVTVNAYLPNARWYDYYTDDDIGLRGHFTFLPAPLDHINLHIRGGYILAWQTPANTT
;
A
#
# COMPACT_ATOMS: atom_id res chain seq x y z
N ASP A 1 5.39 13.62 8.88
CA ASP A 1 4.16 13.11 9.54
C ASP A 1 4.20 11.66 10.00
N VAL A 2 4.32 10.67 9.11
CA VAL A 2 3.98 9.28 9.44
C VAL A 2 5.22 8.38 9.40
N GLN A 3 5.43 7.61 10.47
CA GLN A 3 6.35 6.47 10.48
C GLN A 3 5.52 5.17 10.47
N TYR A 4 6.08 4.09 9.91
CA TYR A 4 5.44 2.78 9.96
C TYR A 4 6.43 1.68 10.37
N VAL A 5 5.90 0.48 10.59
CA VAL A 5 6.69 -0.74 10.76
C VAL A 5 6.04 -1.91 10.03
N ASP A 6 6.87 -2.73 9.37
CA ASP A 6 6.48 -3.95 8.68
C ASP A 6 6.34 -5.12 9.69
N ILE A 7 6.10 -6.34 9.22
CA ILE A 7 5.88 -7.56 10.02
C ILE A 7 7.04 -7.92 10.97
N ASP A 8 8.19 -7.24 10.84
CA ASP A 8 9.37 -7.44 11.69
C ASP A 8 9.10 -7.14 13.18
N HIS A 9 8.12 -6.26 13.47
CA HIS A 9 7.74 -5.96 14.85
C HIS A 9 7.03 -7.12 15.55
N MET A 10 6.41 -8.01 14.78
CA MET A 10 5.65 -9.14 15.28
C MET A 10 6.59 -10.25 15.77
N GLU A 11 6.15 -11.00 16.77
CA GLU A 11 6.84 -12.21 17.20
C GLU A 11 6.63 -13.30 16.13
N ARG A 12 7.70 -13.67 15.41
CA ARG A 12 7.62 -14.68 14.33
C ARG A 12 6.51 -14.40 13.30
N GLN A 13 6.26 -13.11 13.02
CA GLN A 13 5.23 -12.68 12.07
C GLN A 13 3.81 -13.09 12.50
N LEU A 14 3.57 -13.23 13.81
CA LEU A 14 2.25 -13.45 14.38
C LEU A 14 1.54 -12.11 14.61
N ASP A 15 0.40 -11.93 13.95
CA ASP A 15 -0.47 -10.77 14.14
C ASP A 15 -0.78 -10.50 15.62
N PHE A 16 -0.89 -9.21 15.99
CA PHE A 16 -1.17 -8.76 17.36
C PHE A 16 -0.14 -9.19 18.42
N THR A 17 1.10 -9.45 18.02
CA THR A 17 2.21 -9.73 18.94
C THR A 17 3.34 -8.69 18.77
N ILE A 18 4.23 -8.61 19.76
CA ILE A 18 5.45 -7.79 19.69
C ILE A 18 6.64 -8.69 19.99
N GLY A 19 7.54 -8.87 19.01
CA GLY A 19 8.75 -9.66 19.16
C GLY A 19 9.72 -9.03 20.17
N ALA A 20 10.57 -9.85 20.78
CA ALA A 20 11.52 -9.40 21.81
C ALA A 20 12.46 -8.27 21.32
N ARG A 21 12.86 -8.29 20.04
CA ARG A 21 13.67 -7.24 19.41
C ARG A 21 12.97 -5.88 19.34
N PHE A 22 11.64 -5.87 19.43
CA PHE A 22 10.79 -4.68 19.34
C PHE A 22 10.07 -4.36 20.67
N ALA A 23 10.55 -4.87 21.80
CA ALA A 23 9.96 -4.62 23.12
C ALA A 23 9.83 -3.12 23.46
N GLY A 24 10.73 -2.28 22.93
CA GLY A 24 10.70 -0.81 23.10
C GLY A 24 9.83 -0.06 22.09
N LEU A 25 9.19 -0.74 21.13
CA LEU A 25 8.35 -0.10 20.11
C LEU A 25 7.20 0.74 20.68
N PRO A 26 6.44 0.30 21.72
CA PRO A 26 5.42 1.14 22.35
C PRO A 26 5.95 2.49 22.82
N ALA A 27 7.14 2.50 23.46
CA ALA A 27 7.76 3.73 23.96
C ALA A 27 8.21 4.65 22.82
N LEU A 28 8.74 4.08 21.73
CA LEU A 28 9.09 4.84 20.52
C LEU A 28 7.86 5.53 19.92
N ILE A 29 6.75 4.79 19.77
CA ILE A 29 5.50 5.32 19.21
C ILE A 29 4.99 6.49 20.03
N ASN A 30 4.93 6.34 21.36
CA ASN A 30 4.48 7.43 22.23
C ASN A 30 5.39 8.67 22.10
N ARG A 31 6.71 8.48 22.08
CA ARG A 31 7.68 9.58 21.95
C ARG A 31 7.55 10.34 20.63
N ILE A 32 7.40 9.67 19.49
CA ILE A 32 7.26 10.37 18.20
C ILE A 32 5.91 11.07 18.08
N LYS A 33 4.86 10.53 18.71
CA LYS A 33 3.53 11.17 18.75
C LYS A 33 3.53 12.44 19.58
N GLU A 34 4.29 12.48 20.67
CA GLU A 34 4.53 13.73 21.43
C GLU A 34 5.23 14.81 20.58
N GLN A 35 5.91 14.42 19.50
CA GLN A 35 6.54 15.32 18.53
C GLN A 35 5.62 15.67 17.35
N GLY A 36 4.34 15.33 17.41
CA GLY A 36 3.36 15.60 16.34
C GLY A 36 3.37 14.58 15.19
N MET A 37 4.15 13.50 15.29
CA MET A 37 4.12 12.44 14.29
C MET A 37 2.96 11.47 14.51
N ARG A 38 2.68 10.65 13.51
CA ARG A 38 1.68 9.59 13.51
C ARG A 38 2.34 8.25 13.18
N PHE A 39 1.70 7.14 13.55
CA PHE A 39 2.25 5.81 13.35
C PHE A 39 1.28 4.84 12.67
N ILE A 40 1.75 4.08 11.68
CA ILE A 40 0.96 3.05 11.00
C ILE A 40 1.60 1.68 11.21
N ILE A 41 0.79 0.67 11.51
CA ILE A 41 1.24 -0.72 11.60
C ILE A 41 0.68 -1.54 10.45
N ILE A 42 1.42 -2.56 10.02
CA ILE A 42 0.90 -3.60 9.13
C ILE A 42 0.15 -4.67 9.93
N LEU A 43 -0.88 -5.26 9.32
CA LEU A 43 -1.59 -6.46 9.77
C LEU A 43 -1.84 -7.36 8.55
N ASP A 44 -1.72 -8.67 8.74
CA ASP A 44 -2.01 -9.67 7.72
C ASP A 44 -3.22 -10.50 8.12
N PRO A 45 -4.15 -10.84 7.21
CA PRO A 45 -5.36 -11.56 7.58
C PRO A 45 -5.09 -12.99 8.07
N ALA A 46 -3.93 -13.58 7.76
CA ALA A 46 -3.66 -14.98 8.00
C ALA A 46 -3.13 -15.24 9.42
N ILE A 47 -3.87 -16.02 10.21
CA ILE A 47 -3.57 -16.28 11.64
C ILE A 47 -2.93 -17.65 11.82
N SER A 48 -1.76 -17.73 12.49
CA SER A 48 -1.10 -19.01 12.80
C SER A 48 -1.96 -19.90 13.69
N GLY A 49 -2.14 -21.15 13.28
CA GLY A 49 -2.88 -22.18 14.01
C GLY A 49 -2.02 -23.24 14.67
N ASN A 50 -0.68 -23.11 14.66
CA ASN A 50 0.22 -24.05 15.33
C ASN A 50 0.70 -23.58 16.72
N GLU A 51 0.17 -22.46 17.21
CA GLU A 51 0.60 -21.87 18.48
C GLU A 51 -0.18 -22.44 19.67
N THR A 52 0.52 -22.72 20.77
CA THR A 52 -0.12 -23.26 22.00
C THR A 52 -0.75 -22.16 22.86
N ASN A 53 -0.17 -20.96 22.88
CA ASN A 53 -0.65 -19.83 23.68
C ASN A 53 -0.78 -18.59 22.79
N TYR A 54 -1.87 -18.53 22.02
CA TYR A 54 -2.13 -17.43 21.09
C TYR A 54 -3.62 -17.06 21.10
N PRO A 55 -4.01 -16.06 21.92
CA PRO A 55 -5.42 -15.67 22.11
C PRO A 55 -6.14 -15.34 20.81
N THR A 56 -5.47 -14.64 19.88
CA THR A 56 -5.98 -14.31 18.55
C THR A 56 -6.55 -15.53 17.85
N PHE A 57 -5.77 -16.62 17.77
CA PHE A 57 -6.20 -17.86 17.13
C PHE A 57 -7.25 -18.60 17.97
N SER A 58 -7.01 -18.81 19.27
CA SER A 58 -7.92 -19.57 20.13
C SER A 58 -9.31 -18.95 20.18
N ARG A 59 -9.40 -17.62 20.28
CA ARG A 59 -10.67 -16.88 20.25
C ARG A 59 -11.31 -16.92 18.86
N GLY A 60 -10.51 -16.89 17.79
CA GLY A 60 -11.03 -17.04 16.43
C GLY A 60 -11.67 -18.41 16.18
N VAL A 61 -11.10 -19.48 16.75
CA VAL A 61 -11.70 -20.81 16.73
C VAL A 61 -13.00 -20.84 17.55
N GLN A 62 -13.00 -20.24 18.74
CA GLN A 62 -14.18 -20.17 19.61
C GLN A 62 -15.35 -19.40 18.97
N ASP A 63 -15.05 -18.27 18.31
CA ASP A 63 -16.05 -17.40 17.67
C ASP A 63 -16.42 -17.86 16.24
N ASP A 64 -15.90 -19.00 15.80
CA ASP A 64 -16.09 -19.59 14.47
C ASP A 64 -15.85 -18.59 13.32
N VAL A 65 -14.67 -17.98 13.29
CA VAL A 65 -14.35 -16.92 12.31
C VAL A 65 -13.59 -17.43 11.09
N PHE A 66 -12.95 -18.59 11.18
CA PHE A 66 -12.06 -19.09 10.13
C PHE A 66 -12.81 -19.82 9.00
N ILE A 67 -12.25 -19.72 7.80
CA ILE A 67 -12.68 -20.43 6.60
C ILE A 67 -12.43 -21.94 6.77
N LYS A 68 -13.47 -22.74 6.48
CA LYS A 68 -13.50 -24.21 6.68
C LYS A 68 -13.84 -24.95 5.39
N TRP A 69 -13.52 -26.23 5.34
CA TRP A 69 -13.95 -27.08 4.23
C TRP A 69 -15.49 -27.22 4.20
N PRO A 70 -16.11 -27.31 3.01
CA PRO A 70 -17.54 -27.57 2.91
C PRO A 70 -17.92 -28.87 3.63
N ASN A 71 -19.03 -28.83 4.37
CA ASN A 71 -19.60 -29.97 5.08
C ASN A 71 -18.68 -30.58 6.15
N THR A 72 -17.64 -29.87 6.60
CA THR A 72 -16.83 -30.27 7.76
C THR A 72 -16.59 -29.08 8.70
N ASN A 73 -16.08 -29.36 9.90
CA ASN A 73 -15.65 -28.33 10.84
C ASN A 73 -14.15 -28.00 10.72
N ASP A 74 -13.47 -28.57 9.71
CA ASP A 74 -12.02 -28.47 9.57
C ASP A 74 -11.63 -27.16 8.90
N ILE A 75 -10.73 -26.42 9.54
CA ILE A 75 -10.17 -25.17 9.00
C ILE A 75 -9.33 -25.48 7.76
N ILE A 76 -9.44 -24.61 6.75
CA ILE A 76 -8.55 -24.64 5.60
C ILE A 76 -7.27 -23.91 5.97
N TYR A 77 -6.20 -24.67 6.13
CA TYR A 77 -4.87 -24.12 6.37
C TYR A 77 -4.09 -23.94 5.07
N SER A 78 -3.33 -22.85 4.99
CA SER A 78 -2.25 -22.67 4.01
C SER A 78 -0.97 -22.22 4.73
N LYS A 79 -0.03 -21.59 4.02
CA LYS A 79 1.16 -20.97 4.63
C LYS A 79 1.31 -19.54 4.14
N VAL A 80 1.66 -18.63 5.04
CA VAL A 80 2.02 -17.23 4.76
C VAL A 80 3.30 -16.91 5.55
N TRP A 81 3.39 -15.74 6.19
CA TRP A 81 4.55 -15.27 6.94
C TRP A 81 4.81 -15.96 8.28
N PRO A 82 3.79 -16.33 9.09
CA PRO A 82 4.04 -16.89 10.42
C PRO A 82 4.96 -18.13 10.39
N PHE A 83 6.00 -18.14 11.22
CA PHE A 83 6.90 -19.30 11.38
C PHE A 83 6.48 -20.17 12.57
N LEU A 84 6.78 -21.46 12.49
CA LEU A 84 6.53 -22.44 13.56
C LEU A 84 7.26 -22.08 14.87
N PRO A 85 6.71 -22.41 16.04
CA PRO A 85 7.40 -22.24 17.31
C PRO A 85 8.58 -23.22 17.43
N ASN A 86 9.61 -22.83 18.16
CA ASN A 86 10.80 -23.65 18.44
C ASN A 86 11.59 -24.12 17.20
N VAL A 87 11.47 -23.40 16.07
CA VAL A 87 12.24 -23.66 14.85
C VAL A 87 13.27 -22.55 14.65
N GLN A 88 14.50 -22.93 14.30
CA GLN A 88 15.53 -22.00 13.87
C GLN A 88 15.43 -21.82 12.36
N VAL A 89 15.04 -20.63 11.91
CA VAL A 89 14.88 -20.31 10.49
C VAL A 89 16.27 -20.08 9.88
N ASN A 90 16.61 -20.85 8.85
CA ASN A 90 17.82 -20.60 8.08
C ASN A 90 17.58 -19.45 7.08
N GLU A 91 17.98 -18.24 7.48
CA GLU A 91 17.82 -17.02 6.69
C GLU A 91 18.63 -17.00 5.38
N SER A 92 19.56 -17.94 5.18
CA SER A 92 20.33 -18.05 3.93
C SER A 92 19.56 -18.71 2.80
N LEU A 93 18.45 -19.39 3.10
CA LEU A 93 17.61 -20.03 2.08
C LEU A 93 16.73 -19.00 1.36
N PRO A 94 16.30 -19.25 0.12
CA PRO A 94 15.27 -18.44 -0.53
C PRO A 94 13.99 -18.39 0.33
N GLU A 95 13.35 -17.23 0.42
CA GLU A 95 12.18 -16.99 1.29
C GLU A 95 11.07 -18.03 1.09
N GLN A 96 10.74 -18.35 -0.16
CA GLN A 96 9.76 -19.40 -0.50
C GLN A 96 10.12 -20.77 0.12
N THR A 97 11.41 -21.10 0.16
CA THR A 97 11.93 -22.32 0.77
C THR A 97 11.85 -22.25 2.30
N GLN A 98 12.18 -21.09 2.89
CA GLN A 98 12.03 -20.87 4.33
C GLN A 98 10.58 -21.10 4.77
N ILE A 99 9.62 -20.48 4.09
CA ILE A 99 8.19 -20.65 4.38
C ILE A 99 7.75 -22.11 4.20
N LYS A 100 8.23 -22.78 3.14
CA LYS A 100 7.89 -24.18 2.91
C LYS A 100 8.32 -25.07 4.07
N LEU A 101 9.55 -24.89 4.55
CA LEU A 101 10.16 -25.72 5.61
C LEU A 101 9.70 -25.33 7.01
N TYR A 102 9.63 -24.03 7.30
CA TYR A 102 9.50 -23.49 8.65
C TYR A 102 8.19 -22.72 8.88
N GLY A 103 7.43 -22.44 7.83
CA GLY A 103 6.16 -21.71 7.93
C GLY A 103 5.09 -22.52 8.65
N ALA A 104 4.38 -21.87 9.56
CA ALA A 104 3.25 -22.41 10.29
C ALA A 104 2.01 -22.54 9.40
N HIS A 105 1.07 -23.35 9.85
CA HIS A 105 -0.27 -23.43 9.29
C HIS A 105 -1.00 -22.12 9.56
N ALA A 106 -1.47 -21.46 8.50
CA ALA A 106 -2.18 -20.20 8.58
C ALA A 106 -3.66 -20.40 8.23
N ALA A 107 -4.54 -19.98 9.13
CA ALA A 107 -5.99 -19.94 8.98
C ALA A 107 -6.43 -18.56 8.50
N PHE A 108 -7.48 -18.51 7.68
CA PHE A 108 -7.95 -17.26 7.06
C PHE A 108 -9.34 -16.92 7.60
N PRO A 109 -9.53 -15.75 8.24
CA PRO A 109 -10.83 -15.28 8.69
C PRO A 109 -11.79 -15.01 7.53
N ASP A 110 -13.07 -15.27 7.77
CA ASP A 110 -14.17 -14.95 6.87
C ASP A 110 -14.81 -13.64 7.30
N PHE A 111 -14.29 -12.52 6.78
CA PHE A 111 -14.72 -11.17 7.18
C PHE A 111 -16.17 -10.81 6.77
N PHE A 112 -16.88 -11.69 6.07
CA PHE A 112 -18.33 -11.55 5.87
C PHE A 112 -19.16 -11.83 7.11
N ARG A 113 -18.62 -12.60 8.05
CA ARG A 113 -19.36 -12.97 9.27
C ARG A 113 -19.31 -11.82 10.25
N ASN A 114 -20.47 -11.51 10.82
CA ASN A 114 -20.55 -10.55 11.93
C ASN A 114 -19.68 -10.99 13.13
N SER A 115 -19.52 -12.32 13.35
CA SER A 115 -18.61 -12.85 14.37
C SER A 115 -17.15 -12.47 14.08
N THR A 116 -16.69 -12.59 12.83
CA THR A 116 -15.35 -12.16 12.41
C THR A 116 -15.13 -10.68 12.59
N VAL A 117 -16.13 -9.84 12.27
CA VAL A 117 -16.06 -8.39 12.50
C VAL A 117 -15.89 -8.06 13.98
N ALA A 118 -16.62 -8.76 14.86
CA ALA A 118 -16.51 -8.58 16.31
C ALA A 118 -15.16 -9.06 16.85
N TRP A 119 -14.71 -10.23 16.41
CA TRP A 119 -13.39 -10.79 16.74
C TRP A 119 -12.27 -9.84 16.32
N TRP A 120 -12.24 -9.40 15.06
CA TRP A 120 -11.20 -8.51 14.52
C TRP A 120 -11.13 -7.18 15.27
N LYS A 121 -12.30 -6.58 15.57
CA LYS A 121 -12.38 -5.37 16.40
C LYS A 121 -11.81 -5.57 17.80
N ARG A 122 -12.04 -6.75 18.41
CA ARG A 122 -11.50 -7.08 19.73
C ARG A 122 -9.99 -7.23 19.68
N GLU A 123 -9.44 -7.94 18.69
CA GLU A 123 -8.00 -8.13 18.57
C GLU A 123 -7.28 -6.78 18.34
N ILE A 124 -7.81 -5.92 17.48
CA ILE A 124 -7.30 -4.55 17.27
C ILE A 124 -7.39 -3.71 18.56
N LEU A 125 -8.51 -3.80 19.29
CA LEU A 125 -8.70 -3.10 20.56
C LEU A 125 -7.71 -3.54 21.62
N GLU A 126 -7.50 -4.84 21.78
CA GLU A 126 -6.55 -5.37 22.76
C GLU A 126 -5.10 -5.11 22.36
N PHE A 127 -4.78 -5.02 21.06
CA PHE A 127 -3.44 -4.62 20.63
C PHE A 127 -3.18 -3.12 20.88
N TYR A 128 -4.20 -2.28 20.67
CA TYR A 128 -4.15 -0.85 20.97
C TYR A 128 -4.15 -0.55 22.47
N ASN A 129 -4.89 -1.33 23.27
CA ASN A 129 -5.01 -1.25 24.73
C ASN A 129 -4.79 -2.63 25.32
N ASN A 130 -3.53 -2.96 25.59
CA ASN A 130 -3.19 -4.30 26.07
C ASN A 130 -3.83 -4.57 27.44
N PRO A 131 -4.71 -5.58 27.55
CA PRO A 131 -5.51 -5.79 28.75
C PRO A 131 -4.68 -6.35 29.93
N THR A 132 -3.52 -6.95 29.65
CA THR A 132 -2.67 -7.56 30.68
C THR A 132 -1.45 -6.71 31.02
N ASN A 133 -0.93 -5.96 30.06
CA ASN A 133 0.24 -5.11 30.26
C ASN A 133 0.17 -3.83 29.44
N ALA A 134 -0.26 -2.73 30.07
CA ALA A 134 -0.41 -1.43 29.43
C ALA A 134 0.86 -0.93 28.72
N SER A 135 2.07 -1.29 29.19
CA SER A 135 3.32 -0.87 28.55
C SER A 135 3.58 -1.54 27.19
N ARG A 136 2.83 -2.60 26.86
CA ARG A 136 2.84 -3.26 25.55
C ARG A 136 1.75 -2.77 24.60
N SER A 137 1.00 -1.74 24.97
CA SER A 137 -0.04 -1.15 24.12
C SER A 137 0.58 -0.41 22.93
N ILE A 138 0.09 -0.66 21.71
CA ILE A 138 0.59 -0.01 20.50
C ILE A 138 -0.37 1.10 20.05
N LYS A 139 0.04 2.35 20.20
CA LYS A 139 -0.80 3.54 19.91
C LYS A 139 -0.74 3.99 18.45
N PHE A 140 -1.10 3.10 17.51
CA PHE A 140 -1.17 3.42 16.08
C PHE A 140 -2.28 4.43 15.72
N ASP A 141 -2.13 5.13 14.60
CA ASP A 141 -3.07 6.12 14.04
C ASP A 141 -3.72 5.64 12.73
N GLY A 142 -3.13 4.63 12.10
CA GLY A 142 -3.64 4.00 10.89
C GLY A 142 -3.26 2.53 10.80
N LEU A 143 -3.95 1.81 9.91
CA LEU A 143 -3.73 0.40 9.65
C LEU A 143 -3.33 0.20 8.19
N TRP A 144 -2.33 -0.64 7.98
CA TRP A 144 -1.96 -1.17 6.68
C TRP A 144 -2.35 -2.66 6.66
N ILE A 145 -3.45 -2.99 5.98
CA ILE A 145 -3.88 -4.37 5.77
C ILE A 145 -3.28 -4.89 4.47
N ASP A 146 -2.42 -5.89 4.57
CA ASP A 146 -1.69 -6.46 3.42
C ASP A 146 -1.99 -7.95 3.27
N MET A 147 -1.50 -8.55 2.19
CA MET A 147 -1.61 -9.99 1.94
C MET A 147 -3.05 -10.48 1.80
N ASN A 148 -3.98 -9.57 1.50
CA ASN A 148 -5.41 -9.79 1.58
C ASN A 148 -6.12 -10.10 0.25
N GLU A 149 -5.39 -10.59 -0.77
CA GLU A 149 -6.01 -11.14 -2.00
C GLU A 149 -6.99 -12.31 -1.81
N PRO A 150 -6.96 -13.14 -0.74
CA PRO A 150 -5.88 -13.43 0.23
C PRO A 150 -4.69 -14.15 -0.43
N ALA A 151 -3.48 -13.67 -0.13
CA ALA A 151 -2.25 -14.30 -0.58
C ALA A 151 -1.93 -15.53 0.27
N ALA A 152 -1.41 -16.56 -0.39
CA ALA A 152 -0.83 -17.72 0.25
C ALA A 152 0.46 -18.11 -0.46
N PHE A 153 1.43 -18.65 0.24
CA PHE A 153 2.69 -19.11 -0.37
C PHE A 153 2.65 -20.58 -0.81
N MET A 154 1.50 -21.23 -0.61
CA MET A 154 1.21 -22.52 -1.21
C MET A 154 0.01 -22.42 -2.14
N ASN A 155 -0.03 -23.31 -3.14
CA ASN A 155 -1.16 -23.38 -4.04
C ASN A 155 -2.31 -24.11 -3.35
N GLY A 156 -3.38 -23.38 -3.03
CA GLY A 156 -4.52 -23.91 -2.33
C GLY A 156 -4.29 -24.04 -0.82
N ALA A 157 -4.41 -25.27 -0.35
CA ALA A 157 -4.36 -25.62 1.07
C ALA A 157 -3.32 -26.70 1.34
N ILE A 158 -2.96 -26.86 2.61
CA ILE A 158 -2.16 -27.98 3.09
C ILE A 158 -2.93 -29.29 2.82
N GLY A 159 -2.30 -30.20 2.09
CA GLY A 159 -2.94 -31.45 1.63
C GLY A 159 -3.67 -31.35 0.28
N GLY A 160 -3.63 -30.19 -0.39
CA GLY A 160 -4.25 -29.97 -1.70
C GLY A 160 -5.73 -29.59 -1.62
N CYS A 161 -6.37 -29.44 -2.78
CA CYS A 161 -7.78 -29.05 -2.89
C CYS A 161 -8.65 -30.22 -3.36
N ARG A 162 -9.92 -30.31 -2.90
CA ARG A 162 -10.77 -31.52 -3.03
C ARG A 162 -11.77 -31.54 -4.20
N ASN A 163 -11.77 -30.55 -5.09
CA ASN A 163 -12.83 -30.38 -6.13
C ASN A 163 -12.22 -29.79 -7.40
N ASP A 164 -12.08 -30.63 -8.41
CA ASP A 164 -11.38 -30.29 -9.64
C ASP A 164 -12.15 -29.27 -10.49
N LEU A 165 -13.47 -29.33 -10.56
CA LEU A 165 -14.28 -28.35 -11.30
C LEU A 165 -14.11 -26.91 -10.80
N LEU A 166 -13.90 -26.73 -9.50
CA LEU A 166 -13.74 -25.40 -8.92
C LEU A 166 -12.31 -24.87 -9.04
N ASN A 167 -11.32 -25.76 -9.03
CA ASN A 167 -9.91 -25.40 -9.06
C ASN A 167 -9.30 -25.43 -10.47
N MET A 168 -9.89 -26.22 -11.35
CA MET A 168 -9.54 -26.44 -12.76
C MET A 168 -10.84 -26.34 -13.60
N PRO A 169 -11.46 -25.15 -13.69
CA PRO A 169 -12.67 -24.95 -14.45
C PRO A 169 -12.43 -25.18 -15.95
N PRO A 170 -13.49 -25.51 -16.71
CA PRO A 170 -13.39 -25.77 -18.15
C PRO A 170 -12.76 -24.63 -18.96
N TYR A 171 -12.91 -23.39 -18.48
CA TYR A 171 -12.28 -22.21 -19.04
C TYR A 171 -11.44 -21.50 -17.96
N ILE A 172 -10.15 -21.35 -18.23
CA ILE A 172 -9.22 -20.58 -17.40
C ILE A 172 -8.92 -19.27 -18.14
N PRO A 173 -9.36 -18.11 -17.61
CA PRO A 173 -9.02 -16.82 -18.21
C PRO A 173 -7.51 -16.63 -18.35
N SER A 174 -7.08 -15.94 -19.41
CA SER A 174 -5.67 -15.58 -19.59
C SER A 174 -5.28 -14.52 -18.55
N ASN A 175 -4.56 -14.94 -17.51
CA ASN A 175 -4.13 -14.07 -16.41
C ASN A 175 -2.64 -13.67 -16.54
N GLY A 176 -2.16 -13.37 -17.76
CA GLY A 176 -0.78 -12.96 -18.04
C GLY A 176 0.18 -14.11 -18.44
N GLU A 177 1.48 -13.84 -18.44
CA GLU A 177 2.56 -14.63 -19.11
C GLU A 177 2.76 -16.09 -18.68
N LYS A 178 1.96 -16.65 -17.77
CA LYS A 178 2.11 -18.05 -17.33
C LYS A 178 0.73 -18.72 -17.32
N GLY A 179 0.50 -19.69 -18.21
CA GLY A 179 -0.79 -20.36 -18.42
C GLY A 179 -1.25 -21.30 -17.29
N LYS A 180 -2.39 -21.99 -17.55
CA LYS A 180 -3.08 -23.16 -16.93
C LYS A 180 -3.06 -23.42 -15.39
N GLN A 181 -2.11 -22.91 -14.60
CA GLN A 181 -1.91 -23.26 -13.18
C GLN A 181 -2.37 -22.18 -12.18
N TRP A 182 -2.98 -21.08 -12.66
CA TRP A 182 -3.14 -19.86 -11.86
C TRP A 182 -4.37 -19.75 -10.97
N LEU A 183 -5.38 -20.63 -11.08
CA LEU A 183 -6.56 -20.43 -10.25
C LEU A 183 -6.29 -20.55 -8.75
N LEU A 184 -5.33 -21.40 -8.41
CA LEU A 184 -4.85 -21.66 -7.06
C LEU A 184 -3.45 -21.13 -6.79
N LYS A 185 -2.77 -20.56 -7.79
CA LYS A 185 -1.37 -20.17 -7.61
C LYS A 185 -1.29 -19.08 -6.55
N CYS A 186 -0.59 -19.39 -5.46
CA CYS A 186 -0.45 -18.52 -4.31
C CYS A 186 -1.79 -18.03 -3.70
N LYS A 187 -2.84 -18.86 -3.72
CA LYS A 187 -4.19 -18.53 -3.23
C LYS A 187 -4.86 -19.74 -2.56
N LEU A 188 -5.84 -19.50 -1.67
CA LEU A 188 -6.62 -20.57 -1.03
C LEU A 188 -7.44 -21.42 -2.01
N CYS A 189 -7.83 -22.61 -1.55
CA CYS A 189 -8.76 -23.48 -2.28
C CYS A 189 -10.13 -22.82 -2.48
N ALA A 190 -10.68 -22.94 -3.69
CA ALA A 190 -11.95 -22.31 -4.09
C ALA A 190 -13.19 -22.80 -3.33
N GLN A 191 -13.05 -23.87 -2.55
CA GLN A 191 -14.15 -24.57 -1.85
C GLN A 191 -14.47 -24.00 -0.47
N GLY A 192 -13.54 -23.28 0.19
CA GLY A 192 -13.76 -22.84 1.57
C GLY A 192 -14.85 -21.79 1.77
N PHE A 193 -15.35 -21.19 0.69
CA PHE A 193 -16.17 -19.99 0.77
C PHE A 193 -17.67 -20.31 0.85
N PRO A 194 -18.41 -19.70 1.79
CA PRO A 194 -19.80 -20.05 2.08
C PRO A 194 -20.79 -19.39 1.11
N PHE A 195 -20.70 -19.67 -0.19
CA PHE A 195 -21.71 -19.23 -1.15
C PHE A 195 -22.69 -20.37 -1.46
N LYS A 196 -23.99 -20.09 -1.29
CA LYS A 196 -25.07 -21.10 -1.35
C LYS A 196 -25.26 -21.73 -2.74
N ASN A 197 -24.90 -21.05 -3.83
CA ASN A 197 -25.07 -21.55 -5.19
C ASN A 197 -23.74 -21.58 -5.97
N LEU A 198 -23.60 -22.54 -6.90
CA LEU A 198 -22.38 -22.72 -7.72
C LEU A 198 -21.97 -21.43 -8.45
N PHE A 199 -22.94 -20.66 -8.97
CA PHE A 199 -22.72 -19.36 -9.61
C PHE A 199 -22.19 -18.29 -8.65
N SER A 200 -22.74 -18.21 -7.44
CA SER A 200 -22.26 -17.30 -6.38
C SER A 200 -20.90 -17.72 -5.83
N GLN A 201 -20.60 -19.02 -5.81
CA GLN A 201 -19.26 -19.47 -5.52
C GLN A 201 -18.32 -19.01 -6.65
N PHE A 202 -18.58 -19.30 -7.94
CA PHE A 202 -17.70 -18.85 -9.04
C PHE A 202 -17.49 -17.33 -9.14
N GLN A 203 -18.52 -16.50 -8.93
CA GLN A 203 -18.42 -15.04 -9.05
C GLN A 203 -18.00 -14.30 -7.77
N GLY A 204 -18.39 -14.81 -6.59
CA GLY A 204 -18.05 -14.24 -5.27
C GLY A 204 -16.63 -14.59 -4.79
N ARG A 205 -16.04 -15.65 -5.33
CA ARG A 205 -14.75 -16.28 -4.95
C ARG A 205 -13.49 -15.43 -4.99
N ARG A 206 -13.49 -14.26 -5.64
CA ARG A 206 -12.26 -13.45 -5.88
C ARG A 206 -12.40 -11.96 -5.61
N ARG A 207 -13.62 -11.47 -5.45
CA ARG A 207 -13.95 -10.05 -5.54
C ARG A 207 -14.57 -9.49 -4.27
N TYR A 208 -15.03 -10.38 -3.39
CA TYR A 208 -15.87 -10.02 -2.25
C TYR A 208 -15.13 -10.20 -0.92
N LEU A 209 -14.28 -11.23 -0.75
CA LEU A 209 -13.44 -11.33 0.45
C LEU A 209 -12.50 -10.11 0.61
N LEU A 210 -12.10 -9.51 -0.51
CA LEU A 210 -11.23 -8.32 -0.60
C LEU A 210 -11.85 -7.07 0.06
N LEU A 211 -13.13 -6.82 -0.19
CA LEU A 211 -13.90 -5.72 0.40
C LEU A 211 -14.18 -5.93 1.88
N SER A 212 -14.26 -7.20 2.30
CA SER A 212 -14.83 -7.54 3.59
C SER A 212 -13.94 -7.18 4.78
N GLU A 213 -12.62 -7.04 4.59
CA GLU A 213 -11.69 -6.67 5.67
C GLU A 213 -11.55 -5.15 5.85
N GLU A 214 -11.62 -4.38 4.76
CA GLU A 214 -11.37 -2.93 4.76
C GLU A 214 -12.32 -2.18 5.72
N TYR A 215 -13.62 -2.44 5.60
CA TYR A 215 -14.64 -1.76 6.40
C TYR A 215 -14.56 -2.12 7.90
N PRO A 216 -14.48 -3.40 8.31
CA PRO A 216 -14.21 -3.78 9.69
C PRO A 216 -12.94 -3.18 10.26
N SER A 217 -11.85 -3.11 9.47
CA SER A 217 -10.58 -2.53 9.89
C SER A 217 -10.70 -1.03 10.13
N LEU A 218 -11.37 -0.30 9.24
CA LEU A 218 -11.64 1.14 9.44
C LEU A 218 -12.51 1.37 10.67
N LEU A 219 -13.58 0.60 10.83
CA LEU A 219 -14.45 0.69 12.00
C LEU A 219 -13.71 0.38 13.30
N ALA A 220 -12.83 -0.63 13.30
CA ALA A 220 -12.01 -0.98 14.45
C ALA A 220 -11.06 0.16 14.79
N LEU A 221 -10.36 0.70 13.80
CA LEU A 221 -9.45 1.83 13.95
C LEU A 221 -10.17 3.05 14.55
N GLN A 222 -11.29 3.47 13.97
CA GLN A 222 -12.07 4.61 14.47
C GLN A 222 -12.60 4.38 15.89
N ASN A 223 -12.95 3.15 16.24
CA ASN A 223 -13.41 2.82 17.58
C ASN A 223 -12.28 2.93 18.62
N VAL A 224 -11.07 2.49 18.29
CA VAL A 224 -9.94 2.50 19.24
C VAL A 224 -9.27 3.86 19.36
N THR A 225 -9.12 4.60 18.26
CA THR A 225 -8.45 5.91 18.24
C THR A 225 -9.40 7.07 18.57
N ARG A 226 -10.72 6.90 18.36
CA ARG A 226 -11.72 7.99 18.38
C ARG A 226 -11.43 9.11 17.37
N GLU A 227 -10.61 8.82 16.36
CA GLU A 227 -10.27 9.73 15.27
C GLU A 227 -10.72 9.14 13.92
N ARG A 228 -10.59 9.90 12.84
CA ARG A 228 -10.93 9.44 11.48
C ARG A 228 -10.10 8.23 11.06
N GLY A 229 -8.79 8.28 11.34
CA GLY A 229 -7.80 7.29 10.94
C GLY A 229 -7.61 7.17 9.41
N ILE A 230 -6.72 6.26 9.01
CA ILE A 230 -6.56 5.82 7.62
C ILE A 230 -6.33 4.31 7.59
N VAL A 231 -6.94 3.65 6.61
CA VAL A 231 -6.68 2.24 6.28
C VAL A 231 -6.06 2.18 4.88
N ILE A 232 -5.06 1.33 4.72
CA ILE A 232 -4.32 1.14 3.47
C ILE A 232 -4.43 -0.35 3.14
N THR A 233 -4.98 -0.68 1.96
CA THR A 233 -5.24 -2.08 1.56
C THR A 233 -4.53 -2.45 0.27
N ARG A 234 -4.08 -3.70 0.14
CA ARG A 234 -3.48 -4.18 -1.13
C ARG A 234 -4.54 -4.55 -2.13
N SER A 235 -5.46 -5.40 -1.73
CA SER A 235 -6.48 -5.87 -2.64
C SER A 235 -7.65 -4.89 -2.67
N THR A 236 -8.14 -4.61 -3.87
CA THR A 236 -9.24 -3.66 -4.09
C THR A 236 -10.30 -4.21 -5.04
N TYR A 237 -11.50 -3.67 -4.91
CA TYR A 237 -12.64 -3.89 -5.79
C TYR A 237 -13.42 -2.57 -5.94
N PRO A 238 -14.30 -2.39 -6.95
CA PRO A 238 -15.20 -1.24 -6.97
C PRO A 238 -15.90 -1.06 -5.62
N SER A 239 -15.88 0.17 -5.11
CA SER A 239 -16.28 0.61 -3.76
C SER A 239 -15.25 0.48 -2.63
N SER A 240 -14.12 -0.21 -2.80
CA SER A 240 -13.06 -0.30 -1.76
C SER A 240 -12.55 1.08 -1.31
N GLY A 241 -12.36 1.98 -2.27
CA GLY A 241 -11.91 3.36 -2.02
C GLY A 241 -12.81 4.20 -1.12
N ARG A 242 -14.01 3.70 -0.77
CA ARG A 242 -14.90 4.32 0.22
C ARG A 242 -14.36 4.19 1.65
N TRP A 243 -13.57 3.16 1.94
CA TRP A 243 -13.11 2.83 3.29
C TRP A 243 -11.59 2.86 3.43
N ALA A 244 -10.86 2.58 2.36
CA ALA A 244 -9.41 2.46 2.40
C ALA A 244 -8.71 3.18 1.23
N GLY A 245 -7.48 3.61 1.49
CA GLY A 245 -6.48 3.91 0.47
C GLY A 245 -5.83 2.66 -0.08
N HIS A 246 -5.07 2.81 -1.17
CA HIS A 246 -4.38 1.69 -1.81
C HIS A 246 -3.00 2.14 -2.30
N TRP A 247 -2.07 1.20 -2.41
CA TRP A 247 -0.76 1.40 -3.00
C TRP A 247 -0.56 0.39 -4.13
N LEU A 248 0.21 0.76 -5.16
CA LEU A 248 0.37 -0.02 -6.40
C LEU A 248 1.10 -1.37 -6.25
N GLY A 249 1.33 -1.82 -5.02
CA GLY A 249 1.93 -3.12 -4.73
C GLY A 249 3.44 -3.14 -4.85
N ASP A 250 3.95 -4.35 -5.07
CA ASP A 250 5.37 -4.67 -5.07
C ASP A 250 6.03 -4.34 -6.41
N ASN A 251 6.52 -3.12 -6.56
CA ASN A 251 7.29 -2.71 -7.73
C ASN A 251 8.80 -3.04 -7.59
N THR A 252 9.54 -2.75 -8.66
CA THR A 252 11.00 -2.88 -8.70
C THR A 252 11.64 -1.50 -8.78
N ALA A 253 12.83 -1.30 -8.21
CA ALA A 253 13.58 -0.05 -8.40
C ALA A 253 14.13 0.05 -9.85
N ALA A 254 13.29 0.50 -10.78
CA ALA A 254 13.60 0.64 -12.20
C ALA A 254 12.87 1.83 -12.83
N TRP A 255 13.48 2.45 -13.85
CA TRP A 255 12.96 3.67 -14.48
C TRP A 255 11.57 3.52 -15.10
N ASP A 256 11.26 2.36 -15.70
CA ASP A 256 9.95 2.10 -16.30
C ASP A 256 8.81 2.11 -15.27
N GLN A 257 9.13 1.90 -13.99
CA GLN A 257 8.15 1.90 -12.92
C GLN A 257 7.65 3.32 -12.60
N LEU A 258 8.42 4.36 -12.91
CA LEU A 258 7.97 5.76 -12.77
C LEU A 258 6.76 6.05 -13.67
N ALA A 259 6.84 5.78 -14.97
CA ALA A 259 5.72 6.02 -15.88
C ALA A 259 4.50 5.14 -15.53
N LYS A 260 4.73 3.86 -15.21
CA LYS A 260 3.68 2.91 -14.79
C LYS A 260 2.92 3.40 -13.56
N SER A 261 3.62 4.10 -12.68
CA SER A 261 3.04 4.58 -11.44
C SER A 261 2.11 5.78 -11.66
N VAL A 262 2.44 6.69 -12.59
CA VAL A 262 1.53 7.76 -13.04
C VAL A 262 0.28 7.17 -13.69
N ILE A 263 0.45 6.12 -14.50
CA ILE A 263 -0.65 5.38 -15.11
C ILE A 263 -1.53 4.73 -14.01
N GLY A 264 -0.92 4.12 -13.01
CA GLY A 264 -1.62 3.51 -11.86
C GLY A 264 -2.52 4.52 -11.15
N MET A 265 -1.97 5.65 -10.69
CA MET A 265 -2.76 6.71 -10.02
C MET A 265 -3.88 7.26 -10.88
N SER A 266 -3.60 7.42 -12.17
CA SER A 266 -4.53 8.00 -13.14
C SER A 266 -5.74 7.11 -13.40
N SER A 267 -5.68 5.82 -13.06
CA SER A 267 -6.73 4.84 -13.32
C SER A 267 -7.92 4.92 -12.35
N GLY A 268 -7.90 5.82 -11.36
CA GLY A 268 -9.10 6.23 -10.60
C GLY A 268 -9.44 5.38 -9.38
N VAL A 269 -8.50 4.56 -8.90
CA VAL A 269 -8.52 3.96 -7.56
C VAL A 269 -7.42 4.68 -6.78
N GLU A 270 -7.58 4.89 -5.47
CA GLU A 270 -6.49 5.13 -4.49
C GLU A 270 -6.48 6.49 -3.77
N LEU A 271 -6.49 6.43 -2.43
CA LEU A 271 -5.68 7.37 -1.65
C LEU A 271 -4.21 6.97 -1.82
N PHE A 272 -3.41 7.93 -2.25
CA PHE A 272 -2.03 7.76 -2.70
C PHE A 272 -1.08 7.30 -1.61
N LEU A 273 -0.64 6.05 -1.70
CA LEU A 273 0.57 5.60 -1.04
C LEU A 273 1.47 4.88 -2.03
N TRP A 274 2.74 5.23 -1.93
CA TRP A 274 3.77 4.83 -2.87
C TRP A 274 4.64 3.82 -2.16
N HIS A 275 5.04 2.77 -2.86
CA HIS A 275 5.82 1.68 -2.27
C HIS A 275 6.96 1.32 -3.21
N ILE A 276 8.16 1.16 -2.66
CA ILE A 276 9.27 0.50 -3.34
C ILE A 276 9.53 -0.81 -2.58
N SER A 277 9.17 -1.96 -3.16
CA SER A 277 9.33 -3.24 -2.46
C SER A 277 10.68 -3.89 -2.73
N ASN A 278 11.22 -3.78 -3.95
CA ASN A 278 12.39 -4.58 -4.36
C ASN A 278 13.47 -3.74 -5.07
N GLY A 279 14.50 -3.33 -4.32
CA GLY A 279 15.74 -2.74 -4.86
C GLY A 279 16.70 -3.79 -5.44
N LEU A 280 16.84 -3.92 -6.76
CA LEU A 280 17.78 -4.86 -7.38
C LEU A 280 19.23 -4.76 -6.82
N LYS A 281 19.93 -5.91 -6.80
CA LYS A 281 21.35 -6.14 -6.42
C LYS A 281 22.40 -5.40 -7.29
N SER A 282 22.15 -4.19 -7.74
CA SER A 282 23.02 -3.49 -8.69
C SER A 282 23.57 -2.19 -8.11
N PRO A 283 24.81 -1.77 -8.44
CA PRO A 283 25.43 -0.52 -8.01
C PRO A 283 24.80 0.71 -8.68
N PHE A 284 23.48 0.77 -8.79
CA PHE A 284 22.71 1.86 -9.38
C PHE A 284 22.53 3.02 -8.38
N GLN A 285 23.64 3.51 -7.82
CA GLN A 285 23.65 4.64 -6.88
C GLN A 285 23.04 5.92 -7.46
N ASN A 286 23.10 6.11 -8.79
CA ASN A 286 22.54 7.30 -9.46
C ASN A 286 21.06 7.15 -9.87
N CYS A 287 20.55 5.91 -9.97
CA CYS A 287 19.17 5.64 -10.35
C CYS A 287 18.22 6.05 -9.21
N VAL A 288 18.64 5.82 -7.97
CA VAL A 288 17.82 6.09 -6.79
C VAL A 288 17.72 7.57 -6.45
N LEU A 289 18.71 8.40 -6.80
CA LEU A 289 18.67 9.85 -6.55
C LEU A 289 17.55 10.55 -7.34
N TYR A 290 17.43 10.28 -8.64
CA TYR A 290 16.37 10.84 -9.47
C TYR A 290 15.00 10.21 -9.16
N LEU A 291 14.95 8.89 -8.94
CA LEU A 291 13.72 8.21 -8.53
C LEU A 291 13.21 8.79 -7.21
N ALA A 292 14.03 8.83 -6.16
CA ALA A 292 13.59 9.22 -4.83
C ALA A 292 13.27 10.73 -4.72
N ALA A 293 13.95 11.61 -5.47
CA ALA A 293 13.56 13.02 -5.58
C ALA A 293 12.21 13.20 -6.32
N ALA A 294 11.96 12.43 -7.39
CA ALA A 294 10.68 12.42 -8.09
C ALA A 294 9.55 11.74 -7.29
N TYR A 295 9.87 10.84 -6.35
CA TYR A 295 8.89 10.14 -5.50
C TYR A 295 8.55 10.88 -4.20
N LEU A 296 9.47 11.69 -3.67
CA LEU A 296 9.24 12.51 -2.47
C LEU A 296 8.15 13.58 -2.66
N SER A 297 7.88 13.99 -3.91
CA SER A 297 6.74 14.85 -4.23
C SER A 297 5.40 14.11 -4.14
N ILE A 298 5.36 12.77 -4.29
CA ILE A 298 4.11 12.02 -4.57
C ILE A 298 3.69 11.06 -3.43
N GLY A 299 4.58 10.47 -2.61
CA GLY A 299 4.11 9.66 -1.47
C GLY A 299 5.19 8.98 -0.63
N LEU A 300 4.74 8.41 0.50
CA LEU A 300 5.54 7.80 1.57
C LEU A 300 6.65 6.86 1.08
N LEU A 301 7.86 7.01 1.62
CA LEU A 301 8.97 6.08 1.39
C LEU A 301 8.97 4.98 2.44
N LYS A 302 9.16 3.74 2.00
CA LYS A 302 9.47 2.61 2.88
C LYS A 302 10.97 2.67 3.26
N PRO A 303 11.41 2.86 4.53
CA PRO A 303 12.65 2.23 4.99
C PRO A 303 12.57 0.72 4.76
N LEU A 304 13.27 0.29 3.71
CA LEU A 304 13.45 -1.12 3.35
C LEU A 304 14.05 -1.91 4.51
N LYS A 305 13.69 -3.20 4.55
CA LYS A 305 14.19 -4.20 5.48
C LYS A 305 15.70 -4.06 5.66
N MET A 306 16.13 -3.96 6.91
CA MET A 306 17.54 -3.94 7.28
C MET A 306 18.16 -5.31 6.95
N GLN A 307 19.12 -5.32 6.03
CA GLN A 307 20.04 -6.42 5.74
C GLN A 307 19.41 -7.82 5.58
N THR A 308 18.56 -8.01 4.58
CA THR A 308 18.51 -9.31 3.89
C THR A 308 19.40 -9.22 2.65
N GLN A 309 20.23 -10.25 2.45
CA GLN A 309 21.34 -10.38 1.49
C GLN A 309 21.13 -9.63 0.14
N GLY A 310 21.52 -8.35 0.09
CA GLY A 310 21.63 -7.55 -1.14
C GLY A 310 20.84 -6.24 -1.23
N TYR A 311 20.04 -5.86 -0.24
CA TYR A 311 19.29 -4.59 -0.23
C TYR A 311 19.90 -3.57 0.76
N HIS A 312 20.03 -2.31 0.33
CA HIS A 312 20.50 -1.19 1.17
C HIS A 312 19.31 -0.34 1.64
N ARG A 313 19.48 0.39 2.75
CA ARG A 313 18.50 1.42 3.17
C ARG A 313 18.42 2.50 2.08
N GLN A 314 17.21 3.04 1.89
CA GLN A 314 16.92 4.03 0.85
C GLN A 314 16.13 5.23 1.39
N ASP A 315 15.99 5.36 2.71
CA ASP A 315 15.40 6.55 3.33
C ASP A 315 16.23 7.81 3.07
N PRO A 316 15.65 9.03 3.10
CA PRO A 316 16.37 10.24 2.71
C PRO A 316 17.70 10.49 3.43
N ALA A 317 17.80 10.10 4.71
CA ALA A 317 19.00 10.26 5.52
C ALA A 317 20.02 9.12 5.35
N SER A 318 19.75 8.13 4.50
CA SER A 318 20.69 7.01 4.24
C SER A 318 21.68 7.27 3.11
N TRP A 319 21.60 8.45 2.47
CA TRP A 319 22.42 8.86 1.33
C TRP A 319 23.51 9.86 1.75
N ASN A 320 23.64 10.98 1.03
CA ASN A 320 24.58 12.07 1.30
C ASN A 320 23.82 13.38 1.54
N SER A 321 24.54 14.42 2.00
CA SER A 321 23.95 15.73 2.29
C SER A 321 23.25 16.36 1.09
N THR A 322 23.79 16.18 -0.13
CA THR A 322 23.15 16.67 -1.36
C THR A 322 21.76 16.09 -1.54
N PHE A 323 21.58 14.79 -1.29
CA PHE A 323 20.29 14.14 -1.40
C PHE A 323 19.31 14.58 -0.29
N GLU A 324 19.82 14.79 0.93
CA GLU A 324 19.02 15.33 2.03
C GLU A 324 18.47 16.72 1.72
N ASP A 325 19.28 17.59 1.13
CA ASP A 325 18.89 18.96 0.77
C ASP A 325 17.84 18.98 -0.34
N ILE A 326 18.03 18.17 -1.39
CA ILE A 326 17.05 18.00 -2.48
C ILE A 326 15.72 17.47 -1.90
N SER A 327 15.81 16.45 -1.05
CA SER A 327 14.65 15.83 -0.41
C SER A 327 13.86 16.85 0.42
N ARG A 328 14.57 17.68 1.19
CA ARG A 328 13.98 18.74 2.01
C ARG A 328 13.25 19.77 1.16
N ASN A 329 13.85 20.20 0.04
CA ASN A 329 13.22 21.18 -0.85
C ASN A 329 11.90 20.65 -1.44
N VAL A 330 11.93 19.45 -2.02
CA VAL A 330 10.74 18.83 -2.64
C VAL A 330 9.64 18.57 -1.60
N LEU A 331 9.99 18.07 -0.41
CA LEU A 331 9.03 17.87 0.67
C LEU A 331 8.43 19.19 1.16
N ASN A 332 9.22 20.25 1.28
CA ASN A 332 8.71 21.57 1.68
C ASN A 332 7.69 22.09 0.66
N ILE A 333 7.92 21.93 -0.64
CA ILE A 333 6.94 22.31 -1.68
C ILE A 333 5.64 21.53 -1.50
N ARG A 334 5.73 20.22 -1.26
CA ARG A 334 4.55 19.40 -0.99
C ARG A 334 3.80 19.87 0.26
N TYR A 335 4.50 20.15 1.37
CA TYR A 335 3.89 20.64 2.61
C TYR A 335 3.25 22.01 2.42
N THR A 336 3.84 22.85 1.56
CA THR A 336 3.27 24.13 1.16
C THR A 336 1.90 23.98 0.51
N LEU A 337 1.75 22.96 -0.34
CA LEU A 337 0.53 22.69 -1.10
C LEU A 337 -0.49 21.79 -0.38
N LEU A 338 -0.27 21.43 0.89
CA LEU A 338 -1.20 20.59 1.64
C LEU A 338 -2.62 21.16 1.75
N PRO A 339 -2.85 22.47 1.95
CA PRO A 339 -4.22 23.00 2.00
C PRO A 339 -4.97 22.78 0.67
N TYR A 340 -4.29 22.99 -0.46
CA TYR A 340 -4.85 22.69 -1.79
C TYR A 340 -5.12 21.20 -1.95
N LEU A 341 -4.14 20.34 -1.65
CA LEU A 341 -4.28 18.89 -1.75
C LEU A 341 -5.42 18.35 -0.86
N TYR A 342 -5.57 18.87 0.35
CA TYR A 342 -6.64 18.47 1.27
C TYR A 342 -8.02 18.93 0.78
N THR A 343 -8.10 20.08 0.12
CA THR A 343 -9.32 20.54 -0.56
C THR A 343 -9.69 19.62 -1.72
N LEU A 344 -8.71 19.17 -2.50
CA LEU A 344 -8.96 18.16 -3.55
C LEU A 344 -9.46 16.84 -2.97
N MET A 345 -8.92 16.40 -1.84
CA MET A 345 -9.40 15.20 -1.13
C MET A 345 -10.85 15.38 -0.65
N TYR A 346 -11.20 16.57 -0.14
CA TYR A 346 -12.58 16.90 0.21
C TYR A 346 -13.50 16.85 -1.02
N ASP A 347 -13.12 17.45 -2.14
CA ASP A 347 -13.91 17.46 -3.36
C ASP A 347 -14.08 16.05 -3.95
N ALA A 348 -13.04 15.23 -3.89
CA ALA A 348 -13.11 13.83 -4.30
C ALA A 348 -14.09 13.04 -3.43
N HIS A 349 -14.08 13.26 -2.11
CA HIS A 349 -14.99 12.61 -1.18
C HIS A 349 -16.46 13.07 -1.35
N ALA A 350 -16.69 14.38 -1.45
CA ALA A 350 -18.02 14.98 -1.46
C ALA A 350 -18.69 14.92 -2.84
N HIS A 351 -17.91 15.02 -3.92
CA HIS A 351 -18.43 15.20 -5.29
C HIS A 351 -17.98 14.11 -6.27
N GLY A 352 -17.11 13.18 -5.87
CA GLY A 352 -16.59 12.13 -6.77
C GLY A 352 -15.59 12.67 -7.80
N SER A 353 -14.98 13.83 -7.52
CA SER A 353 -13.91 14.41 -8.33
C SER A 353 -12.62 13.59 -8.26
N THR A 354 -11.68 13.80 -9.17
CA THR A 354 -10.35 13.17 -9.12
C THR A 354 -9.31 14.08 -8.50
N VAL A 355 -8.40 13.53 -7.69
CA VAL A 355 -7.28 14.27 -7.10
C VAL A 355 -6.09 14.28 -8.05
N ILE A 356 -5.56 13.10 -8.38
CA ILE A 356 -4.60 12.95 -9.47
C ILE A 356 -5.38 12.76 -10.75
N ARG A 357 -5.13 13.66 -11.71
CA ARG A 357 -5.99 13.86 -12.85
C ARG A 357 -5.17 13.79 -14.14
N PRO A 358 -5.52 12.89 -15.07
CA PRO A 358 -4.96 12.92 -16.42
C PRO A 358 -5.26 14.26 -17.10
N MET A 359 -4.34 14.76 -17.91
CA MET A 359 -4.55 16.05 -18.61
C MET A 359 -5.79 16.03 -19.50
N LEU A 360 -6.12 14.89 -20.11
CA LEU A 360 -7.31 14.73 -20.95
C LEU A 360 -8.63 15.03 -20.23
N HIS A 361 -8.69 14.90 -18.89
CA HIS A 361 -9.91 15.21 -18.13
C HIS A 361 -10.21 16.72 -18.14
N GLU A 362 -9.18 17.57 -18.17
CA GLU A 362 -9.33 19.03 -18.21
C GLU A 362 -9.30 19.58 -19.64
N PHE A 363 -8.66 18.87 -20.56
CA PHE A 363 -8.37 19.35 -21.91
C PHE A 363 -8.84 18.35 -22.99
N VAL A 364 -10.04 17.79 -22.81
CA VAL A 364 -10.58 16.72 -23.68
C VAL A 364 -10.64 17.08 -25.18
N GLN A 365 -10.81 18.36 -25.52
CA GLN A 365 -10.85 18.82 -26.91
C GLN A 365 -9.49 18.74 -27.61
N ASP A 366 -8.41 18.71 -26.83
CA ASP A 366 -7.05 18.61 -27.29
C ASP A 366 -6.62 17.13 -27.34
N ARG A 367 -6.66 16.55 -28.53
CA ARG A 367 -6.36 15.12 -28.75
C ARG A 367 -4.94 14.74 -28.36
N THR A 368 -4.00 15.69 -28.34
CA THR A 368 -2.62 15.42 -27.91
C THR A 368 -2.59 14.97 -26.45
N THR A 369 -3.49 15.48 -25.61
CA THR A 369 -3.54 15.11 -24.18
C THR A 369 -4.04 13.68 -23.92
N TRP A 370 -4.63 13.01 -24.91
CA TRP A 370 -5.19 11.67 -24.76
C TRP A 370 -4.11 10.59 -24.65
N GLU A 371 -2.94 10.85 -25.22
CA GLU A 371 -1.83 9.90 -25.29
C GLU A 371 -0.72 10.19 -24.26
N ILE A 372 -0.84 11.28 -23.49
CA ILE A 372 0.20 11.67 -22.52
C ILE A 372 -0.06 11.01 -21.16
N TYR A 373 0.92 10.21 -20.71
CA TYR A 373 0.89 9.47 -19.44
C TYR A 373 2.09 9.72 -18.55
N GLU A 374 3.06 10.55 -18.97
CA GLU A 374 4.25 10.91 -18.20
C GLU A 374 4.12 12.26 -17.48
N GLN A 375 2.97 12.91 -17.64
CA GLN A 375 2.62 14.19 -16.99
C GLN A 375 1.19 14.07 -16.45
N PHE A 376 0.93 14.70 -15.31
CA PHE A 376 -0.38 14.64 -14.66
C PHE A 376 -0.68 15.92 -13.90
N LEU A 377 -1.95 16.09 -13.53
CA LEU A 377 -2.43 17.23 -12.75
C LEU A 377 -2.74 16.82 -11.31
N TRP A 378 -2.52 17.73 -10.36
CA TRP A 378 -3.26 17.76 -9.09
C TRP A 378 -4.48 18.65 -9.24
N GLY A 379 -5.64 18.03 -9.18
CA GLY A 379 -6.92 18.67 -9.45
C GLY A 379 -6.92 19.28 -10.85
N PRO A 380 -7.56 20.45 -11.03
CA PRO A 380 -7.60 21.12 -12.32
C PRO A 380 -6.42 22.10 -12.57
N ALA A 381 -5.59 22.38 -11.55
CA ALA A 381 -4.80 23.61 -11.51
C ALA A 381 -3.28 23.44 -11.42
N LEU A 382 -2.73 22.32 -10.95
CA LEU A 382 -1.28 22.14 -10.83
C LEU A 382 -0.80 21.05 -11.78
N LEU A 383 -0.02 21.44 -12.79
CA LEU A 383 0.63 20.53 -13.75
C LEU A 383 2.00 20.12 -13.23
N ILE A 384 2.23 18.80 -13.18
CA ILE A 384 3.46 18.19 -12.72
C ILE A 384 4.11 17.50 -13.92
N SER A 385 5.32 17.94 -14.27
CA SER A 385 6.09 17.44 -15.41
C SER A 385 7.42 16.83 -14.93
N PRO A 386 7.41 15.59 -14.43
CA PRO A 386 8.57 14.94 -13.82
C PRO A 386 9.58 14.43 -14.87
N VAL A 387 10.82 14.22 -14.42
CA VAL A 387 11.85 13.51 -15.20
C VAL A 387 11.61 12.00 -15.12
N MET A 388 11.37 11.35 -16.25
CA MET A 388 11.05 9.91 -16.33
C MET A 388 12.18 9.03 -16.89
N HIS A 389 13.32 9.61 -17.28
CA HIS A 389 14.38 8.89 -17.97
C HIS A 389 15.75 9.09 -17.30
N GLN A 390 16.58 8.05 -17.38
CA GLN A 390 17.90 8.05 -16.78
C GLN A 390 18.82 9.12 -17.40
N ASN A 391 19.51 9.88 -16.54
CA ASN A 391 20.46 10.93 -16.90
C ASN A 391 19.83 12.09 -17.70
N ALA A 392 18.51 12.17 -17.80
CA ALA A 392 17.85 13.31 -18.42
C ALA A 392 17.90 14.52 -17.48
N VAL A 393 18.28 15.67 -18.02
CA VAL A 393 18.31 16.97 -17.32
C VAL A 393 17.35 17.98 -17.94
N THR A 394 16.48 17.51 -18.82
CA THR A 394 15.43 18.27 -19.50
C THR A 394 14.21 17.38 -19.69
N VAL A 395 13.01 17.96 -19.61
CA VAL A 395 11.74 17.26 -19.84
C VAL A 395 11.07 17.85 -21.07
N ASN A 396 10.65 16.99 -22.00
CA ASN A 396 9.78 17.41 -23.11
C ASN A 396 8.32 17.44 -22.61
N ALA A 397 7.92 18.58 -22.05
CA ALA A 397 6.61 18.76 -21.44
C ALA A 397 5.59 19.27 -22.46
N TYR A 398 4.33 18.85 -22.34
CA TYR A 398 3.25 19.42 -23.14
C TYR A 398 2.51 20.43 -22.29
N LEU A 399 2.37 21.65 -22.79
CA LEU A 399 1.60 22.70 -22.12
C LEU A 399 0.28 22.87 -22.88
N PRO A 400 -0.85 22.36 -22.36
CA PRO A 400 -2.16 22.50 -23.01
C PRO A 400 -2.54 23.97 -23.24
N ASN A 401 -3.59 24.22 -24.03
CA ASN A 401 -4.03 25.57 -24.36
C ASN A 401 -4.65 26.34 -23.16
N ALA A 402 -3.81 26.78 -22.24
CA ALA A 402 -4.11 27.60 -21.07
C ALA A 402 -2.87 28.46 -20.73
N ARG A 403 -3.00 29.36 -19.75
CA ARG A 403 -1.82 30.00 -19.14
C ARG A 403 -1.18 29.05 -18.14
N TRP A 404 0.14 28.97 -18.15
CA TRP A 404 0.92 28.15 -17.24
C TRP A 404 1.98 29.02 -16.60
N TYR A 405 1.85 29.22 -15.29
CA TYR A 405 2.80 29.98 -14.49
C TYR A 405 3.79 29.03 -13.85
N ASP A 406 5.08 29.31 -13.95
CA ASP A 406 6.10 28.57 -13.21
C ASP A 406 5.84 28.73 -11.71
N TYR A 407 5.73 27.61 -10.97
CA TYR A 407 5.43 27.63 -9.53
C TYR A 407 6.50 28.35 -8.69
N TYR A 408 7.73 28.41 -9.18
CA TYR A 408 8.88 28.97 -8.47
C TYR A 408 9.12 30.44 -8.78
N THR A 409 8.90 30.87 -10.03
CA THR A 409 9.18 32.26 -10.45
C THR A 409 7.94 33.12 -10.64
N ASP A 410 6.75 32.54 -10.62
CA ASP A 410 5.47 33.18 -10.94
C ASP A 410 5.36 33.71 -12.40
N ASP A 411 6.34 33.41 -13.26
CA ASP A 411 6.35 33.86 -14.66
C ASP A 411 5.42 33.02 -15.54
N ASP A 412 4.68 33.66 -16.46
CA ASP A 412 3.93 32.97 -17.51
C ASP A 412 4.92 32.40 -18.54
N ILE A 413 4.90 31.08 -18.74
CA ILE A 413 5.74 30.40 -19.74
C ILE A 413 5.46 30.93 -21.16
N GLY A 414 4.26 31.48 -21.40
CA GLY A 414 3.90 32.13 -22.66
C GLY A 414 3.63 31.16 -23.83
N LEU A 415 3.75 29.86 -23.59
CA LEU A 415 3.46 28.79 -24.56
C LEU A 415 2.10 28.14 -24.28
N ARG A 416 1.37 27.81 -25.34
CA ARG A 416 0.02 27.21 -25.26
C ARG A 416 -0.21 26.20 -26.37
N GLY A 417 -0.62 24.99 -26.01
CA GLY A 417 -0.91 23.90 -26.96
C GLY A 417 0.33 23.30 -27.64
N HIS A 418 1.52 23.42 -27.03
CA HIS A 418 2.78 23.01 -27.63
C HIS A 418 3.64 22.18 -26.67
N PHE A 419 4.47 21.31 -27.26
CA PHE A 419 5.59 20.68 -26.57
C PHE A 419 6.74 21.67 -26.42
N THR A 420 7.40 21.64 -25.27
CA THR A 420 8.59 22.44 -25.00
C THR A 420 9.58 21.66 -24.14
N PHE A 421 10.86 21.93 -24.34
CA PHE A 421 11.92 21.37 -23.50
C PHE A 421 12.14 22.29 -22.31
N LEU A 422 11.77 21.80 -21.13
CA LEU A 422 11.99 22.49 -19.86
C LEU A 422 13.27 22.00 -19.20
N PRO A 423 14.14 22.90 -18.70
CA PRO A 423 15.26 22.51 -17.84
C PRO A 423 14.76 21.73 -16.62
N ALA A 424 15.43 20.64 -16.29
CA ALA A 424 15.11 19.80 -15.14
C ALA A 424 16.40 19.25 -14.51
N PRO A 425 17.24 20.13 -13.93
CA PRO A 425 18.40 19.68 -13.16
C PRO A 425 17.96 18.77 -12.01
N LEU A 426 18.92 18.01 -11.45
CA LEU A 426 18.66 16.97 -10.45
C LEU A 426 17.90 17.45 -9.21
N ASP A 427 18.01 18.73 -8.86
CA ASP A 427 17.40 19.38 -7.70
C ASP A 427 16.07 20.10 -8.01
N HIS A 428 15.56 19.97 -9.24
CA HIS A 428 14.39 20.71 -9.72
C HIS A 428 13.35 19.80 -10.38
N ILE A 429 12.09 20.01 -10.02
CA ILE A 429 10.93 19.36 -10.65
C ILE A 429 10.05 20.44 -11.26
N ASN A 430 9.65 20.26 -12.53
CA ASN A 430 8.84 21.26 -13.21
C ASN A 430 7.39 21.21 -12.70
N LEU A 431 6.94 22.32 -12.12
CA LEU A 431 5.61 22.52 -11.57
C LEU A 431 5.01 23.80 -12.16
N HIS A 432 3.79 23.72 -12.70
CA HIS A 432 3.12 24.87 -13.28
C HIS A 432 1.70 25.04 -12.77
N ILE A 433 1.34 26.28 -12.43
CA ILE A 433 -0.01 26.65 -12.02
C ILE A 433 -0.80 27.11 -13.24
N ARG A 434 -1.97 26.51 -13.45
CA ARG A 434 -2.90 26.89 -14.51
C ARG A 434 -3.56 28.23 -14.18
N GLY A 435 -3.49 29.18 -15.11
CA GLY A 435 -4.18 30.46 -14.98
C GLY A 435 -5.70 30.28 -14.88
N GLY A 436 -6.33 31.05 -13.98
CA GLY A 436 -7.75 30.96 -13.68
C GLY A 436 -8.08 30.23 -12.37
N TYR A 437 -7.06 29.72 -11.66
CA TYR A 437 -7.20 29.06 -10.36
C TYR A 437 -6.40 29.78 -9.28
N ILE A 438 -6.87 29.67 -8.03
CA ILE A 438 -6.17 30.18 -6.84
C ILE A 438 -5.86 28.96 -5.97
N LEU A 439 -4.59 28.77 -5.64
CA LEU A 439 -4.14 27.66 -4.80
C LEU A 439 -3.95 28.16 -3.36
N ALA A 440 -4.63 27.49 -2.42
CA ALA A 440 -4.37 27.70 -1.00
C ALA A 440 -3.05 27.02 -0.61
N TRP A 441 -2.18 27.74 0.09
CA TRP A 441 -0.89 27.25 0.55
C TRP A 441 -0.62 27.65 2.00
N GLN A 442 0.32 26.96 2.64
CA GLN A 442 0.73 27.22 4.03
C GLN A 442 2.26 27.11 4.16
N THR A 443 2.87 27.77 5.15
CA THR A 443 4.30 27.59 5.42
C THR A 443 4.58 26.11 5.81
N PRO A 444 5.57 25.45 5.19
CA PRO A 444 5.89 24.06 5.49
C PRO A 444 6.51 23.90 6.87
N ALA A 445 6.30 22.74 7.49
CA ALA A 445 6.85 22.36 8.78
C ALA A 445 7.28 20.89 8.76
N ASN A 446 7.96 20.43 9.82
CA ASN A 446 8.43 19.04 9.92
C ASN A 446 7.28 18.02 10.07
N THR A 447 6.12 18.49 10.53
CA THR A 447 4.85 17.77 10.66
C THR A 447 3.70 18.72 10.36
N THR A 448 2.54 18.16 9.99
CA THR A 448 1.27 18.85 9.70
C THR A 448 0.65 19.57 10.89
#